data_AF-A0AAW3SAQ7-F1
#
_entry.id   AF-A0AAW3SAQ7-F1
#
_cell.length_a   1.000
_cell.length_b   1.000
_cell.length_c   1.000
_cell.angle_alpha   90.00
_cell.angle_beta   90.00
_cell.angle_gamma   90.00
#
_symmetry.space_group_name_H-M   'P 1'
#
loop_
_entity.id
_entity.type
_entity.pdbx_description
1 polymer ?
#
loop_
_entity_poly.entity_id
_entity_poly.type
_entity_poly.pdbx_seq_one_letter_code
_entity_poly.pdbx_strand_id
1 'polypeptide(L)'
;MNDAISDLLERVHSCEVAIEVHRGYLKAMEYALRVSVLTHPAPERLNDAWLQLLPSIAARHKEDGGELFAAAFEQSLTVLTEQIGDARA
;
A
#
# COMPACT_ATOMS: atom_id res chain seq x y z
N MET A 1 25.97 -29.82 5.11
CA MET A 1 24.49 -29.98 5.06
C MET A 1 23.80 -29.13 6.13
N ASN A 2 24.34 -29.08 7.37
CA ASN A 2 23.81 -28.22 8.44
C ASN A 2 23.96 -26.71 8.16
N ASP A 3 25.05 -26.31 7.51
CA ASP A 3 25.33 -24.90 7.22
C ASP A 3 24.35 -24.33 6.17
N ALA A 4 24.10 -25.05 5.08
CA ALA A 4 23.15 -24.62 4.05
C ALA A 4 21.70 -24.49 4.58
N ILE A 5 21.31 -25.35 5.54
CA ILE A 5 20.00 -25.24 6.19
C ILE A 5 19.97 -24.02 7.13
N SER A 6 21.06 -23.78 7.87
CA SER A 6 21.18 -22.62 8.76
C SER A 6 21.13 -21.30 7.98
N ASP A 7 21.84 -21.21 6.86
CA ASP A 7 21.82 -20.05 5.97
C ASP A 7 20.42 -19.78 5.39
N LEU A 8 19.68 -20.84 5.03
CA LEU A 8 18.30 -20.71 4.56
C LEU A 8 17.37 -20.20 5.66
N LEU A 9 17.52 -20.70 6.89
CA LEU A 9 16.72 -20.24 8.03
C LEU A 9 16.98 -18.77 8.36
N GLU A 10 18.24 -18.33 8.31
CA GLU A 10 18.60 -16.92 8.55
C GLU A 10 18.01 -16.00 7.46
N ARG A 11 18.05 -16.43 6.19
CA ARG A 11 17.45 -15.69 5.07
C ARG A 11 15.93 -15.61 5.19
N VAL A 12 15.27 -16.70 5.57
CA VAL A 12 13.81 -16.70 5.81
C VAL A 12 13.46 -15.77 6.95
N HIS A 13 14.17 -15.86 8.08
CA HIS A 13 13.96 -14.98 9.22
C HIS A 13 14.14 -13.50 8.85
N SER A 14 15.17 -13.18 8.05
CA SER A 14 15.39 -11.82 7.56
C SER A 14 14.23 -11.32 6.68
N CYS A 15 13.67 -12.19 5.83
CA CYS A 15 12.47 -11.86 5.05
C CYS A 15 11.25 -11.62 5.94
N GLU A 16 11.03 -12.45 6.95
CA GLU A 16 9.91 -12.29 7.91
C GLU A 16 10.00 -10.96 8.65
N VAL A 17 11.19 -10.62 9.16
CA VAL A 17 11.44 -9.34 9.83
C VAL A 17 11.18 -8.16 8.88
N ALA A 18 11.65 -8.23 7.64
CA ALA A 18 11.42 -7.17 6.65
C ALA A 18 9.92 -6.98 6.36
N ILE A 19 9.16 -8.08 6.24
CA ILE A 19 7.71 -8.04 6.02
C ILE A 19 7.00 -7.35 7.20
N GLU A 20 7.33 -7.70 8.45
CA GLU A 20 6.72 -7.08 9.63
C GLU A 20 7.02 -5.58 9.72
N VAL A 21 8.25 -5.17 9.40
CA VAL A 21 8.64 -3.75 9.35
C VAL A 21 7.82 -3.00 8.30
N HIS A 22 7.75 -3.52 7.07
CA HIS A 22 6.97 -2.88 6.00
C HIS A 22 5.48 -2.85 6.31
N ARG A 23 4.93 -3.89 6.93
CA ARG A 23 3.55 -3.93 7.39
C ARG A 23 3.29 -2.84 8.44
N GLY A 24 4.21 -2.63 9.38
CA GLY A 24 4.16 -1.54 10.35
C GLY A 24 4.12 -0.16 9.69
N TYR A 25 5.01 0.09 8.73
CA TYR A 25 5.04 1.36 7.97
C TYR A 25 3.75 1.59 7.18
N LEU A 26 3.23 0.56 6.50
CA LEU A 26 1.98 0.67 5.74
C LEU A 26 0.80 1.03 6.65
N LYS A 27 0.68 0.42 7.83
CA LYS A 27 -0.38 0.78 8.79
C LYS A 27 -0.25 2.21 9.29
N ALA A 28 0.97 2.68 9.57
CA ALA A 28 1.18 4.07 9.98
C ALA A 28 0.77 5.06 8.86
N MET A 29 1.16 4.78 7.61
CA MET A 29 0.78 5.58 6.45
C MET A 29 -0.74 5.59 6.22
N GLU A 30 -1.41 4.44 6.38
CA GLU A 30 -2.88 4.32 6.28
C GLU A 30 -3.58 5.25 7.28
N TYR A 31 -3.16 5.26 8.54
CA TYR A 31 -3.77 6.15 9.55
C TYR A 31 -3.46 7.63 9.29
N ALA A 32 -2.24 7.96 8.86
CA ALA A 32 -1.90 9.32 8.48
C ALA A 32 -2.76 9.83 7.31
N LEU A 33 -2.97 8.98 6.29
CA LEU A 33 -3.83 9.29 5.15
C LEU A 33 -5.29 9.47 5.60
N ARG A 34 -5.82 8.58 6.44
CA ARG A 34 -7.18 8.73 6.99
C ARG A 34 -7.38 10.05 7.72
N VAL A 35 -6.45 10.44 8.59
CA VAL A 35 -6.53 11.74 9.27
C VAL A 35 -6.49 12.88 8.25
N SER A 36 -5.64 12.78 7.23
CA SER A 36 -5.52 13.80 6.18
C SER A 36 -6.82 13.96 5.38
N VAL A 37 -7.48 12.84 5.05
CA VAL A 37 -8.78 12.84 4.34
C VAL A 37 -9.87 13.45 5.23
N LEU A 38 -9.99 12.98 6.47
CA LEU A 38 -11.02 13.43 7.42
C LEU A 38 -10.92 14.92 7.76
N THR A 39 -9.72 15.48 7.75
CA THR A 39 -9.46 16.89 8.10
C THR A 39 -9.30 17.79 6.88
N HIS A 40 -9.46 17.26 5.66
CA HIS A 40 -9.22 18.03 4.44
C HIS A 40 -10.26 19.16 4.29
N PRO A 41 -9.83 20.42 4.04
CA PRO A 41 -10.75 21.56 3.98
C PRO A 41 -11.68 21.57 2.75
N ALA A 42 -11.38 20.74 1.74
CA ALA A 42 -12.18 20.60 0.51
C ALA A 42 -12.24 19.12 0.08
N PRO A 43 -13.03 18.27 0.76
CA PRO A 43 -13.02 16.82 0.54
C PRO A 43 -13.40 16.42 -0.89
N GLU A 44 -14.32 17.16 -1.52
CA GLU A 44 -14.72 16.89 -2.91
C GLU A 44 -13.57 17.12 -3.91
N ARG A 45 -12.77 18.18 -3.73
CA ARG A 45 -11.59 18.44 -4.57
C ARG A 45 -10.50 17.39 -4.38
N LEU A 46 -10.36 16.86 -3.16
CA LEU A 46 -9.42 15.77 -2.87
C LEU A 46 -9.84 14.50 -3.63
N ASN A 47 -11.12 14.16 -3.59
CA ASN A 47 -11.66 13.00 -4.29
C ASN A 47 -11.53 13.14 -5.82
N ASP A 48 -11.89 14.30 -6.37
CA ASP A 48 -11.73 14.56 -7.80
C ASP A 48 -10.27 14.43 -8.25
N ALA A 49 -9.33 15.00 -7.48
CA ALA A 49 -7.91 14.89 -7.76
C ALA A 49 -7.42 13.44 -7.66
N TRP A 50 -7.88 12.68 -6.66
CA TRP A 50 -7.56 11.26 -6.50
C TRP A 50 -8.01 10.44 -7.72
N LEU A 51 -9.28 10.58 -8.13
CA LEU A 51 -9.86 9.87 -9.27
C LEU A 51 -9.14 10.21 -10.59
N GLN A 52 -8.72 11.46 -10.77
CA GLN A 52 -7.96 11.88 -11.95
C GLN A 52 -6.54 11.28 -11.98
N LEU A 53 -5.91 11.09 -10.82
CA LEU A 53 -4.56 10.54 -10.72
C LEU A 53 -4.52 9.01 -10.82
N LEU A 54 -5.55 8.30 -10.36
CA LEU A 54 -5.61 6.83 -10.29
C LEU A 54 -5.10 6.12 -11.57
N PRO A 55 -5.55 6.47 -12.80
CA PRO A 55 -5.07 5.80 -14.00
C PRO A 55 -3.57 5.97 -14.23
N SER A 56 -3.04 7.17 -13.93
CA SER A 56 -1.61 7.46 -14.08
C SER A 56 -0.76 6.70 -13.06
N ILE A 57 -1.25 6.55 -11.84
CA ILE A 57 -0.59 5.80 -10.76
C ILE A 57 -0.57 4.30 -11.13
N ALA A 58 -1.72 3.73 -11.50
CA ALA A 58 -1.84 2.35 -11.90
C ALA A 58 -0.93 2.02 -13.10
N ALA A 59 -0.95 2.86 -14.14
CA ALA A 59 -0.11 2.67 -15.32
C ALA A 59 1.39 2.77 -15.01
N ARG A 60 1.80 3.72 -14.16
CA ARG A 60 3.21 3.95 -13.82
C ARG A 60 3.83 2.77 -13.09
N HIS A 61 3.09 2.12 -12.19
CA HIS A 61 3.62 1.08 -11.31
C HIS A 61 3.29 -0.34 -11.78
N LYS A 62 2.56 -0.49 -12.89
CA LYS A 62 2.14 -1.80 -13.41
C LYS A 62 3.30 -2.80 -13.59
N GLU A 63 4.49 -2.30 -13.92
CA GLU A 63 5.68 -3.09 -14.25
C GLU A 63 6.77 -3.05 -13.17
N ASP A 64 6.53 -2.37 -12.04
CA ASP A 64 7.51 -2.23 -10.96
C ASP A 64 7.78 -3.56 -10.24
N GLY A 65 6.89 -4.54 -10.40
CA GLY A 65 7.00 -5.86 -9.81
C GLY A 65 6.34 -6.94 -10.67
N GLY A 66 6.22 -8.15 -10.11
CA GLY A 66 5.51 -9.25 -10.74
C GLY A 66 3.99 -9.15 -10.60
N GLU A 67 3.27 -10.16 -11.10
CA GLU A 67 1.80 -10.21 -11.09
C GLU A 67 1.21 -10.02 -9.69
N LEU A 68 1.83 -10.61 -8.66
CA LEU A 68 1.41 -10.46 -7.27
C LEU A 68 1.52 -9.02 -6.76
N PHE A 69 2.57 -8.30 -7.18
CA PHE A 69 2.73 -6.88 -6.84
C PHE A 69 1.61 -6.07 -7.50
N ALA A 70 1.39 -6.26 -8.80
CA ALA A 70 0.36 -5.53 -9.54
C ALA A 70 -1.04 -5.77 -8.94
N ALA A 71 -1.40 -7.02 -8.64
CA ALA A 71 -2.68 -7.36 -8.03
C ALA A 71 -2.84 -6.73 -6.63
N ALA A 72 -1.82 -6.83 -5.77
CA ALA A 72 -1.86 -6.22 -4.44
C ALA A 72 -1.93 -4.69 -4.50
N PHE A 73 -1.26 -4.08 -5.48
CA PHE A 73 -1.27 -2.64 -5.72
C PHE A 73 -2.65 -2.15 -6.16
N GLU A 74 -3.25 -2.79 -7.17
CA GLU A 74 -4.61 -2.46 -7.64
C GLU A 74 -5.66 -2.65 -6.54
N GLN A 75 -5.56 -3.74 -5.77
CA GLN A 75 -6.44 -3.97 -4.61
C GLN A 75 -6.29 -2.85 -3.58
N SER A 76 -5.05 -2.42 -3.28
CA SER A 76 -4.80 -1.35 -2.33
C SER A 76 -5.37 -0.01 -2.81
N LEU A 77 -5.23 0.32 -4.11
CA LEU A 77 -5.84 1.52 -4.71
C LEU A 77 -7.37 1.49 -4.63
N THR A 78 -7.98 0.33 -4.82
CA THR A 78 -9.43 0.13 -4.67
C THR A 78 -9.87 0.45 -3.24
N VAL A 79 -9.22 -0.15 -2.23
CA VAL A 79 -9.53 0.08 -0.81
C VAL A 79 -9.35 1.55 -0.42
N LEU A 80 -8.30 2.21 -0.92
CA LEU A 80 -8.09 3.64 -0.66
C LEU A 80 -9.19 4.51 -1.28
N THR A 81 -9.63 4.15 -2.49
CA THR A 81 -10.73 4.85 -3.18
C THR A 81 -12.03 4.73 -2.40
N GLU A 82 -12.34 3.54 -1.89
CA GLU A 82 -13.49 3.31 -1.01
C GLU A 82 -13.39 4.14 0.26
N GLN A 83 -12.24 4.15 0.94
CA GLN A 83 -12.05 4.91 2.19
C GLN A 83 -12.14 6.43 2.01
N ILE A 84 -11.62 6.96 0.90
CA ILE A 84 -11.76 8.39 0.56
C ILE A 84 -13.22 8.73 0.28
N GLY A 85 -13.97 7.83 -0.35
CA GLY A 85 -15.40 7.97 -0.58
C GLY A 85 -16.25 7.81 0.69
N ASP A 86 -15.92 6.87 1.57
CA ASP A 86 -16.68 6.51 2.77
C ASP A 86 -16.46 7.48 3.93
N ALA A 87 -15.33 8.20 3.97
CA ALA A 87 -15.10 9.29 4.93
C ALA A 87 -16.13 10.44 4.82
N ARG A 88 -17.05 10.35 3.87
CA ARG A 88 -18.19 11.25 3.63
C ARG A 88 -19.48 10.83 4.35
N ALA A 89 -19.59 9.59 4.84
CA ALA A 89 -20.78 9.03 5.50
C ALA A 89 -20.75 9.19 7.02
#